data_AF-A0A6L6QHK1-F1
#
_entry.id   AF-A0A6L6QHK1-F1
#
_cell.length_a   1.000
_cell.length_b   1.000
_cell.length_c   1.000
_cell.angle_alpha   90.00
_cell.angle_beta   90.00
_cell.angle_gamma   90.00
#
_symmetry.space_group_name_H-M   'P 1'
#
loop_
_entity.id
_entity.type
_entity.pdbx_description
1 polymer ?
#
loop_
_entity_poly.entity_id
_entity_poly.type
_entity_poly.pdbx_seq_one_letter_code
_entity_poly.pdbx_strand_id
1 'polypeptide(L)' 'MPCRPQCGACCTAPAISSAIPGMPEGKPAGVPCIQLDEQRRCKLYGSPDRPQVCMDFAPDESVCGESREQAMRWLGWPKG' A
#
# COMPACT_ATOMS: atom_id res chain seq x y z
N MET A 1 7.04 11.61 6.00
CA MET A 1 6.87 12.36 4.73
C MET A 1 5.41 12.34 4.27
N PRO A 2 4.90 13.21 3.39
CA PRO A 2 3.57 13.02 2.80
C PRO A 2 3.54 11.77 1.91
N CYS A 3 2.39 11.10 1.82
CA CYS A 3 2.20 9.99 0.88
C CYS A 3 2.43 10.48 -0.54
N ARG A 4 3.36 9.84 -1.28
CA ARG A 4 3.65 10.21 -2.67
C ARG A 4 2.51 9.75 -3.59
N PRO A 5 1.81 10.67 -4.29
CA PRO A 5 0.80 10.29 -5.26
C PRO A 5 1.43 9.42 -6.36
N GLN A 6 0.65 8.52 -6.95
CA GLN A 6 1.11 7.57 -7.97
C GLN A 6 2.15 6.54 -7.48
N CYS A 7 2.47 6.51 -6.18
CA CYS A 7 3.41 5.53 -5.64
C CYS A 7 2.79 4.13 -5.54
N GLY A 8 1.61 3.97 -4.93
CA GLY A 8 0.90 2.69 -4.79
C GLY A 8 1.66 1.52 -4.12
N ALA A 9 2.85 1.73 -3.57
CA ALA A 9 3.72 0.64 -3.13
C ALA A 9 3.15 -0.10 -1.90
N CYS A 10 2.68 0.62 -0.88
CA CYS A 10 2.03 0.02 0.29
C CYS A 10 0.75 -0.76 -0.08
N CYS A 11 0.06 -0.38 -1.16
CA CYS A 11 -1.12 -1.08 -1.67
C CYS A 11 -0.78 -2.30 -2.55
N THR A 12 0.49 -2.49 -2.94
CA THR A 12 0.90 -3.61 -3.82
C THR A 12 1.87 -4.55 -3.13
N ALA A 13 2.99 -4.05 -2.61
CA ALA A 13 4.13 -4.86 -2.18
C ALA A 13 3.85 -5.75 -0.96
N PRO A 14 3.44 -5.23 0.22
CA PRO A 14 3.29 -6.06 1.41
C PRO A 14 2.09 -7.00 1.34
N ALA A 15 2.15 -8.12 2.04
CA ALA A 15 0.96 -8.91 2.35
C ALA A 15 0.19 -8.22 3.49
N ILE A 16 -1.15 -8.27 3.43
CA ILE A 16 -2.04 -7.77 4.47
C ILE A 16 -2.95 -8.95 4.83
N SER A 17 -2.93 -9.40 6.09
CA SER A 17 -3.75 -10.52 6.57
C SER A 17 -5.11 -10.09 7.12
N SER A 18 -5.28 -8.82 7.46
CA SER A 18 -6.55 -8.27 7.92
C SER A 18 -7.46 -7.87 6.76
N ALA A 19 -8.77 -7.88 6.99
CA ALA A 19 -9.77 -7.50 6.00
C ALA A 19 -9.54 -6.07 5.43
N ILE A 20 -9.83 -5.93 4.14
CA ILE A 20 -9.92 -4.67 3.41
C ILE A 20 -11.29 -4.62 2.76
N PRO A 21 -11.98 -3.45 2.64
CA PRO A 21 -13.21 -3.36 1.86
C PRO A 21 -13.05 -3.94 0.45
N GLY A 22 -13.78 -5.01 0.14
CA GLY A 22 -13.69 -5.77 -1.11
C GLY A 22 -12.62 -6.88 -1.16
N MET A 23 -11.85 -7.09 -0.08
CA MET A 23 -10.92 -8.21 0.10
C MET A 23 -11.00 -8.72 1.56
N PRO A 24 -12.01 -9.54 1.91
CA PRO A 24 -12.26 -9.96 3.30
C PRO A 24 -11.10 -10.78 3.91
N GLU A 25 -10.42 -11.59 3.10
CA GLU A 25 -9.25 -12.40 3.50
C GLU A 25 -7.92 -11.61 3.46
N GLY A 26 -7.99 -10.29 3.27
CA GLY A 26 -6.81 -9.45 3.07
C GLY A 26 -6.24 -9.54 1.66
N LYS A 27 -4.95 -9.23 1.51
CA LYS A 27 -4.27 -9.03 0.23
C LYS A 27 -2.92 -9.76 0.20
N PRO A 28 -2.66 -10.65 -0.76
CA PRO A 28 -1.33 -11.24 -0.93
C PRO A 28 -0.24 -10.19 -1.26
N ALA A 29 1.02 -10.51 -0.96
CA ALA A 29 2.16 -9.71 -1.38
C ALA A 29 2.24 -9.63 -2.91
N GLY A 30 2.60 -8.47 -3.45
CA GLY A 30 2.71 -8.22 -4.89
C GLY A 30 1.38 -8.08 -5.64
N VAL A 31 0.25 -8.47 -5.04
CA VAL A 31 -1.08 -8.28 -5.63
C VAL A 31 -1.55 -6.85 -5.36
N PRO A 32 -1.99 -6.08 -6.38
CA PRO A 32 -2.60 -4.78 -6.18
C PRO A 32 -3.90 -4.87 -5.35
N CYS A 33 -4.02 -4.01 -4.34
CA CYS A 33 -5.25 -3.89 -3.56
C CYS A 33 -6.43 -3.47 -4.44
N ILE A 34 -7.64 -3.99 -4.20
CA ILE A 34 -8.87 -3.56 -4.90
C ILE A 34 -9.16 -2.05 -4.74
N GLN A 35 -8.55 -1.43 -3.73
CA GLN A 35 -8.67 -0.01 -3.45
C GLN A 35 -7.61 0.85 -4.15
N LEU A 36 -6.70 0.25 -4.91
CA LEU A 36 -5.73 0.97 -5.74
C LEU A 36 -6.36 1.32 -7.08
N ASP A 37 -6.45 2.61 -7.41
CA ASP A 37 -6.96 3.06 -8.72
C ASP A 37 -5.89 2.96 -9.83
N GLU A 38 -6.30 3.23 -11.07
CA GLU A 38 -5.44 3.21 -12.26
C GLU A 38 -4.27 4.20 -12.18
N GLN A 39 -4.43 5.27 -11.39
CA GLN A 39 -3.41 6.29 -11.14
C GLN A 39 -2.52 5.93 -9.93
N ARG A 40 -2.62 4.69 -9.41
CA ARG A 40 -1.88 4.18 -8.25
C ARG A 40 -2.11 5.00 -6.97
N ARG A 41 -3.33 5.50 -6.78
CA ARG A 41 -3.81 6.16 -5.55
C ARG A 41 -4.74 5.22 -4.79
N CYS A 42 -4.69 5.27 -3.46
CA CYS A 42 -5.63 4.52 -2.63
C CYS A 42 -6.96 5.27 -2.56
N LYS A 43 -8.05 4.66 -3.03
CA LYS A 43 -9.42 5.20 -2.99
C LYS A 43 -9.92 5.47 -1.57
N LEU A 44 -9.33 4.83 -0.56
CA LEU A 44 -9.67 5.02 0.85
C LEU A 44 -8.74 6.01 1.57
N TYR A 45 -7.79 6.66 0.89
CA TYR A 45 -6.88 7.59 1.57
C TYR A 45 -7.66 8.76 2.19
N GLY A 46 -7.63 8.88 3.52
CA GLY A 46 -8.39 9.90 4.26
C GLY A 46 -9.85 9.54 4.54
N SER A 47 -10.32 8.38 4.07
CA SER A 47 -11.66 7.86 4.39
C SER A 47 -11.69 7.17 5.76
N PRO A 48 -12.78 7.27 6.53
CA PRO A 48 -12.98 6.45 7.73
C PRO A 48 -13.06 4.95 7.44
N ASP A 49 -13.35 4.55 6.19
CA ASP A 49 -13.39 3.14 5.78
C ASP A 49 -11.98 2.55 5.54
N ARG A 50 -10.92 3.36 5.66
CA ARG A 50 -9.55 2.88 5.50
C ARG A 50 -9.21 1.92 6.65
N PRO A 51 -8.78 0.67 6.37
CA PRO A 51 -8.44 -0.28 7.42
C PRO A 51 -7.36 0.23 8.37
N GLN A 52 -7.44 -0.11 9.66
CA GLN A 52 -6.48 0.32 10.68
C GLN A 52 -5.03 -0.01 10.30
N VAL A 53 -4.76 -1.21 9.79
CA VAL A 53 -3.42 -1.61 9.31
C VAL A 53 -2.86 -0.66 8.25
N CYS A 54 -3.73 -0.10 7.40
CA CYS A 54 -3.34 0.85 6.36
C CYS A 54 -3.13 2.25 6.93
N MET A 55 -3.76 2.61 8.06
CA MET A 55 -3.58 3.87 8.77
C MET A 55 -2.33 3.85 9.65
N ASP A 56 -2.04 2.72 10.29
CA ASP A 56 -0.83 2.48 11.08
C ASP A 56 0.43 2.53 10.21
N PHE A 57 0.28 2.20 8.92
CA PHE A 57 1.33 2.36 7.91
C PHE A 57 1.43 3.83 7.43
N ALA A 58 1.92 4.70 8.31
CA ALA A 58 2.19 6.10 7.98
C ALA A 58 3.37 6.21 6.99
N PRO A 59 3.39 7.21 6.08
CA PRO A 59 4.48 7.35 5.13
C PRO A 59 5.79 7.78 5.80
N ASP A 60 6.77 6.89 5.78
CA ASP A 60 8.08 7.06 6.38
C ASP A 60 9.18 6.98 5.31
N GLU A 61 10.24 7.78 5.48
CA GLU A 61 11.35 7.84 4.52
C GLU A 61 12.08 6.50 4.40
N SER A 62 12.24 5.75 5.50
CA SER A 62 12.92 4.44 5.50
C SER A 62 12.17 3.36 4.72
N VAL A 63 10.89 3.59 4.40
CA VAL A 63 10.04 2.64 3.69
C VAL A 63 9.63 3.16 2.30
N CYS A 64 9.37 4.46 2.17
CA CYS A 64 8.87 5.06 0.95
C CYS A 64 9.98 5.47 -0.04
N GLY A 65 11.17 5.79 0.48
CA GLY A 65 12.30 6.29 -0.32
C GLY A 65 11.93 7.42 -1.29
N GLU A 66 12.73 7.54 -2.34
CA GLU A 66 12.62 8.60 -3.35
C GLU A 66 11.78 8.18 -4.56
N SER A 67 11.63 6.87 -4.83
CA SER A 67 10.88 6.36 -5.98
C SER A 67 9.92 5.22 -5.64
N ARG A 68 8.94 4.98 -6.53
CA ARG A 68 8.03 3.82 -6.41
C ARG A 68 8.84 2.53 -6.40
N GLU A 69 9.82 2.41 -7.28
CA GLU A 69 10.68 1.24 -7.43
C GLU A 69 11.47 0.97 -6.15
N GLN A 70 11.95 2.02 -5.48
CA GLN A 70 12.60 1.90 -4.19
C GLN A 70 11.62 1.47 -3.09
N ALA A 71 10.46 2.12 -3.00
CA ALA A 71 9.41 1.74 -2.04
C ALA A 71 8.98 0.27 -2.18
N MET A 72 8.78 -0.19 -3.43
CA MET A 72 8.42 -1.59 -3.71
C MET A 72 9.51 -2.54 -3.22
N ARG A 73 10.79 -2.25 -3.48
CA ARG A 73 11.92 -3.07 -3.04
C ARG A 73 12.06 -3.10 -1.52
N TRP A 74 11.93 -1.97 -0.86
CA TRP A 74 12.04 -1.87 0.61
C TRP A 74 10.86 -2.53 1.32
N LEU A 75 9.68 -2.56 0.68
CA LEU A 75 8.54 -3.35 1.10
C LEU A 75 8.63 -4.84 0.72
N GLY A 76 9.78 -5.29 0.20
CA GLY A 76 10.08 -6.70 -0.06
C GLY A 76 9.52 -7.25 -1.37
N TRP A 77 9.33 -6.42 -2.41
CA TRP A 77 8.83 -6.86 -3.72
C TRP A 77 9.70 -6.40 -4.92
N PRO A 78 9.94 -7.25 -5.95
CA PRO A 78 9.60 -8.67 -6.00
C PRO A 78 10.36 -9.46 -4.93
N LYS A 79 9.76 -10.55 -4.44
CA LYS A 79 10.49 -11.45 -3.53
C LYS A 79 11.71 -11.98 -4.29
N GLY A 80 12.89 -11.77 -3.72
CA GLY A 80 14.11 -12.47 -4.12
C GLY A 80 14.00 -13.96 -3.81
#